data_AF-A0A0B7GQ79-F1
#
_entry.id   AF-A0A0B7GQ79-F1
#
_cell.length_a   1.000
_cell.length_b   1.000
_cell.length_c   1.000
_cell.angle_alpha   90.00
_cell.angle_beta   90.00
_cell.angle_gamma   90.00
#
_symmetry.space_group_name_H-M   'P 1'
#
loop_
_entity.id
_entity.type
_entity.pdbx_description
1 polymer ?
#
loop_
_entity_poly.entity_id
_entity_poly.type
_entity_poly.pdbx_seq_one_letter_code
_entity_poly.pdbx_strand_id
1 'polypeptide(L)' 'MLKTQEELYAEGVISKEEYNTYIDGLREAAYRSETDKLGLEVLRGELDKSVWLEKIAEIKNRYPKVC' A
#
# COMPACT_ATOMS: atom_id res chain seq x y z
N MET A 1 5.62 -8.32 -24.52
CA MET A 1 5.50 -8.20 -23.05
C MET A 1 4.23 -7.42 -22.75
N LEU A 2 3.50 -7.78 -21.70
CA LEU A 2 2.39 -6.97 -21.20
C LEU A 2 2.99 -5.80 -20.40
N LYS A 3 2.48 -4.59 -20.62
CA LYS A 3 2.90 -3.39 -19.87
C LYS A 3 2.36 -3.44 -18.45
N THR A 4 3.13 -2.91 -17.51
CA THR A 4 2.72 -2.70 -16.13
C THR A 4 1.72 -1.54 -16.02
N GLN A 5 0.99 -1.47 -14.90
CA GLN A 5 0.09 -0.33 -14.63
C GLN A 5 0.84 1.00 -14.55
N GLU A 6 2.09 0.99 -14.08
CA GLU A 6 2.95 2.18 -14.04
C GLU A 6 3.31 2.66 -15.46
N GLU A 7 3.70 1.74 -16.34
CA GLU A 7 3.97 2.07 -17.75
C GLU A 7 2.71 2.56 -18.47
N LEU A 8 1.56 1.94 -18.23
CA LEU A 8 0.28 2.38 -18.79
C LEU A 8 -0.08 3.79 -18.32
N TYR A 9 0.19 4.13 -17.06
CA TYR A 9 -0.01 5.48 -16.54
C TYR A 9 0.98 6.48 -17.15
N ALA A 10 2.27 6.14 -17.22
CA ALA A 10 3.30 7.00 -17.78
C ALA A 10 3.07 7.33 -19.27
N GLU A 11 2.46 6.41 -20.01
CA GLU A 11 2.06 6.61 -21.41
C GLU A 11 0.71 7.32 -21.57
N GLY A 12 0.01 7.64 -20.48
CA GLY A 12 -1.31 8.28 -20.51
C GLY A 12 -2.43 7.35 -20.99
N VAL A 13 -2.23 6.04 -20.95
CA VAL A 13 -3.22 5.04 -21.37
C VAL A 13 -4.32 4.86 -20.31
N ILE A 14 -3.96 4.95 -19.03
CA ILE A 14 -4.90 4.92 -17.91
C ILE A 14 -4.87 6.25 -17.16
N SER A 15 -5.98 6.59 -16.51
CA SER A 15 -6.07 7.82 -15.72
C SER A 15 -5.30 7.70 -14.40
N LYS A 16 -5.08 8.85 -13.76
CA LYS A 16 -4.52 8.92 -12.40
C LYS A 16 -5.41 8.18 -11.39
N GLU A 17 -6.73 8.28 -11.52
CA GLU A 17 -7.70 7.63 -10.65
C GLU A 17 -7.66 6.11 -10.82
N GLU A 18 -7.55 5.63 -12.06
CA GLU A 18 -7.39 4.21 -12.36
C GLU A 18 -6.09 3.66 -11.77
N TYR A 19 -4.96 4.35 -11.98
CA TYR A 19 -3.68 3.98 -11.38
C TYR A 19 -3.74 3.97 -9.85
N ASN A 20 -4.31 5.01 -9.24
CA ASN A 20 -4.43 5.09 -7.78
C ASN A 20 -5.36 4.01 -7.20
N THR A 21 -6.39 3.58 -7.94
CA THR A 21 -7.25 2.45 -7.56
C THR A 21 -6.47 1.13 -7.58
N TYR A 22 -5.61 0.93 -8.58
CA TYR A 22 -4.69 -0.21 -8.60
C TYR A 22 -3.75 -0.21 -7.39
N ILE A 23 -3.15 0.95 -7.05
CA ILE A 23 -2.30 1.11 -5.87
C ILE A 23 -3.05 0.83 -4.56
N ASP A 24 -4.33 1.22 -4.47
CA ASP A 24 -5.16 0.88 -3.31
C ASP A 24 -5.29 -0.62 -3.10
N GLY A 25 -5.53 -1.38 -4.18
CA GLY A 25 -5.60 -2.85 -4.10
C GLY A 25 -4.29 -3.48 -3.61
N LEU A 26 -3.14 -2.98 -4.09
CA LEU A 26 -1.82 -3.46 -3.63
C LEU A 26 -1.60 -3.16 -2.15
N ARG A 27 -1.94 -1.94 -1.70
CA ARG A 27 -1.83 -1.55 -0.30
C ARG A 27 -2.74 -2.37 0.59
N GLU A 28 -3.98 -2.59 0.19
CA GLU A 28 -4.95 -3.37 0.97
C GLU A 28 -4.49 -4.83 1.16
N ALA A 29 -3.95 -5.44 0.10
CA ALA A 29 -3.36 -6.78 0.19
C ALA A 29 -2.14 -6.81 1.13
N ALA A 30 -1.26 -5.81 1.05
CA ALA A 30 -0.10 -5.70 1.92
C ALA A 30 -0.50 -5.45 3.38
N TYR A 31 -1.51 -4.61 3.65
CA TYR A 31 -1.99 -4.37 5.01
C TYR A 31 -2.52 -5.65 5.66
N ARG A 32 -3.34 -6.41 4.93
CA ARG A 32 -3.85 -7.71 5.41
C ARG A 32 -2.72 -8.68 5.73
N SER A 33 -1.69 -8.73 4.89
CA SER A 33 -0.60 -9.68 5.05
C SER A 33 0.45 -9.26 6.08
N GLU A 34 0.71 -7.96 6.23
CA GLU A 34 1.88 -7.45 6.95
C GLU A 34 1.53 -6.60 8.19
N THR A 35 0.34 -5.97 8.24
CA THR A 35 0.00 -5.02 9.31
C THR A 35 -1.12 -5.46 10.23
N ASP A 36 -2.08 -6.26 9.77
CA ASP A 36 -3.26 -6.59 10.58
C ASP A 36 -2.88 -7.33 11.87
N LYS A 37 -1.91 -8.25 11.78
CA LYS A 37 -1.37 -8.95 12.95
C LYS A 37 -0.73 -7.98 13.96
N LEU A 38 0.08 -7.03 13.46
CA LEU A 38 0.73 -6.02 14.30
C LEU A 38 -0.33 -5.11 14.97
N GLY A 39 -1.39 -4.76 14.24
CA GLY A 39 -2.50 -3.99 14.79
C GLY A 39 -3.19 -4.71 15.97
N LEU A 40 -3.36 -6.03 15.88
CA LEU A 40 -3.90 -6.83 16.98
C LEU A 40 -2.95 -6.88 18.20
N GLU A 41 -1.65 -6.98 17.98
CA GLU A 41 -0.64 -6.95 19.05
C GLU A 41 -0.62 -5.57 19.74
N VAL A 42 -0.76 -4.47 18.99
CA VAL A 42 -0.91 -3.11 19.55
C VAL A 42 -2.18 -3.00 20.41
N LEU A 43 -3.31 -3.53 19.94
CA LEU A 43 -4.57 -3.50 20.69
C LEU A 43 -4.49 -4.26 22.02
N ARG A 44 -3.64 -5.28 22.11
CA ARG A 44 -3.38 -6.05 23.34
C ARG A 44 -2.32 -5.40 24.24
N GLY A 45 -1.65 -4.35 23.77
CA GLY A 45 -0.52 -3.74 24.47
C GLY A 45 0.77 -4.56 24.39
N GLU A 46 0.85 -5.51 23.46
CA GLU A 46 2.02 -6.39 23.25
C GLU A 46 3.07 -5.75 22.34
N LEU A 47 2.66 -4.73 21.55
CA LEU A 47 3.51 -4.03 20.60
C LEU A 47 3.33 -2.52 20.72
N ASP A 48 4.43 -1.78 20.58
CA ASP A 48 4.37 -0.32 20.49
C ASP A 48 3.69 0.12 19.18
N LYS A 49 2.79 1.10 19.28
CA LYS A 49 2.04 1.62 18.13
C LYS A 49 2.97 2.18 17.04
N SER A 50 4.14 2.70 17.40
CA SER A 50 5.13 3.22 16.45
C SER A 50 5.58 2.15 15.45
N VAL A 51 5.81 0.92 15.91
CA VAL A 51 6.23 -0.21 15.05
C VAL A 51 5.15 -0.53 14.00
N TRP A 52 3.88 -0.53 14.40
CA TRP A 52 2.77 -0.74 13.46
C TRP A 52 2.66 0.40 12.44
N LEU A 53 2.81 1.65 12.88
CA LEU A 53 2.76 2.82 12.00
C LEU A 53 3.95 2.88 11.03
N GLU A 54 5.15 2.48 11.47
CA GLU A 54 6.33 2.36 10.62
C GLU A 54 6.09 1.35 9.49
N LYS A 55 5.50 0.18 9.80
CA LYS A 55 5.15 -0.80 8.76
C LYS A 55 4.12 -0.27 7.77
N ILE A 56 3.11 0.47 8.25
CA ILE A 56 2.15 1.14 7.35
C ILE A 56 2.85 2.18 6.45
N ALA A 57 3.79 2.95 6.99
CA ALA A 57 4.55 3.94 6.22
C ALA A 57 5.44 3.28 5.16
N GLU A 58 6.10 2.16 5.50
CA GLU A 58 6.87 1.34 4.57
C GLU A 58 6.00 0.88 3.37
N ILE A 59 4.80 0.35 3.64
CA ILE A 59 3.86 -0.09 2.59
C ILE A 59 3.43 1.08 1.69
N LYS A 60 3.16 2.25 2.27
CA LYS A 60 2.80 3.45 1.49
C LYS A 60 3.93 3.92 0.59
N ASN A 61 5.18 3.82 1.06
CA ASN A 61 6.37 4.14 0.26
C ASN A 61 6.61 3.10 -0.84
N ARG A 62 6.34 1.82 -0.56
CA ARG A 62 6.46 0.73 -1.55
C ARG A 62 5.44 0.87 -2.70
N TYR A 63 4.24 1.38 -2.40
CA TYR A 63 3.17 1.57 -3.37
C TYR A 63 2.70 3.03 -3.36
N PRO A 64 3.44 3.97 -3.98
CA PRO A 64 3.10 5.39 -3.95
C PRO A 64 1.87 5.68 -4.82
N LYS A 65 0.99 6.55 -4.32
CA LYS A 65 -0.07 7.14 -5.15
C LYS A 65 0.45 8.36 -5.87
N VAL A 66 -0.10 8.63 -7.04
CA VAL A 66 0.19 9.86 -7.78
C VAL A 66 -0.71 10.98 -7.24
N CYS A 67 -0.09 12.12 -6.93
CA CYS A 67 -0.71 13.30 -6.31
C CYS A 67 -1.31 14.29 -7.30
#